data_AF-A0A7S3PP35-F1
#
_entry.id   AF-A0A7S3PP35-F1
#
_cell.length_a   1.000
_cell.length_b   1.000
_cell.length_c   1.000
_cell.angle_alpha   90.00
_cell.angle_beta   90.00
_cell.angle_gamma   90.00
#
_symmetry.space_group_name_H-M   'P 1'
#
loop_
_entity.id
_entity.type
_entity.pdbx_description
1 polymer ?
#
loop_
_entity_poly.entity_id
_entity_poly.type
_entity_poly.pdbx_seq_one_letter_code
_entity_poly.pdbx_strand_id
1 'polypeptide(L)'
;TSKIVKKLKLVGEPYKVHKNTCFVKNMFNSELEVARYEGAALRTVSGIRGMIKKAVSNGKGKFRATFEDKLLLSDIIFCRAWVPVNPEKLFNPVLSLLENRKVKESAIKPTLMKTVGQLRSERGLAIPRNNDSVYRAIDRKPKKFNKLKIPNSIESKLPYASRPKQHRAKSKKSKSTSWKNNLAGTKKAVVLSKHEKKVYTLMQQLNTVRKDKVKKRSEKRKEKMAEYEKKKTSEEKKFAPQKKEERKRKFRMEGLAEKGKKAKVR
;
A
#
# COMPACT_ATOMS: atom_id res chain seq x y z
N THR A 1 22.43 -26.48 22.58
CA THR A 1 22.72 -25.34 21.68
C THR A 1 21.42 -24.64 21.33
N SER A 2 21.33 -23.34 21.57
CA SER A 2 20.11 -22.56 21.27
C SER A 2 19.87 -22.51 19.76
N LYS A 3 18.64 -22.79 19.31
CA LYS A 3 18.26 -22.73 17.89
C LYS A 3 18.10 -21.27 17.45
N ILE A 4 19.17 -20.67 16.97
CA ILE A 4 19.18 -19.29 16.44
C ILE A 4 18.91 -19.34 14.93
N VAL A 5 17.98 -18.51 14.46
CA VAL A 5 17.67 -18.37 13.04
C VAL A 5 17.73 -16.91 12.60
N LYS A 6 18.13 -16.68 11.35
CA LYS A 6 18.13 -15.38 10.70
C LYS A 6 17.16 -15.39 9.54
N LYS A 7 16.37 -14.32 9.42
CA LYS A 7 15.42 -14.16 8.33
C LYS A 7 16.14 -13.94 7.00
N LEU A 8 15.74 -14.70 5.99
CA LEU A 8 16.15 -14.55 4.59
C LEU A 8 14.92 -14.23 3.75
N LYS A 9 15.04 -13.30 2.80
CA LYS A 9 14.00 -13.05 1.80
C LYS A 9 14.56 -13.41 0.43
N LEU A 10 13.96 -14.39 -0.22
CA LEU A 10 14.22 -14.66 -1.64
C LEU A 10 13.36 -13.69 -2.44
N VAL A 11 13.97 -12.86 -3.28
CA VAL A 11 13.28 -11.78 -4.00
C VAL A 11 13.19 -12.14 -5.47
N GLY A 12 12.07 -11.84 -6.12
CA GLY A 12 11.87 -12.04 -7.54
C GLY A 12 10.94 -10.99 -8.14
N GLU A 13 10.88 -11.00 -9.46
CA GLU A 13 10.18 -9.99 -10.24
C GLU A 13 9.14 -10.64 -11.18
N PRO A 14 7.94 -10.05 -11.29
CA PRO A 14 6.96 -10.48 -12.27
C PRO A 14 7.43 -10.11 -13.69
N TYR A 15 7.38 -11.06 -14.62
CA TYR A 15 7.66 -10.76 -16.04
C TYR A 15 6.43 -10.92 -16.95
N LYS A 16 5.47 -11.77 -16.56
CA LYS A 16 4.20 -11.94 -17.29
C LYS A 16 3.06 -12.08 -16.29
N VAL A 17 2.12 -11.14 -16.32
CA VAL A 17 1.02 -11.06 -15.35
C VAL A 17 -0.31 -11.28 -16.05
N HIS A 18 -1.09 -12.24 -15.57
CA HIS A 18 -2.48 -12.48 -15.97
C HIS A 18 -3.43 -11.89 -14.92
N LYS A 19 -4.61 -12.47 -14.69
CA LYS A 19 -5.54 -11.97 -13.67
C LYS A 19 -5.04 -12.32 -12.27
N ASN A 20 -5.08 -13.60 -11.89
CA ASN A 20 -4.64 -14.09 -10.58
C ASN A 20 -3.38 -14.95 -10.69
N THR A 21 -2.82 -15.12 -11.88
CA THR A 21 -1.59 -15.88 -12.12
C THR A 21 -0.49 -14.96 -12.62
N CYS A 22 0.73 -15.25 -12.23
CA CYS A 22 1.90 -14.50 -12.62
C CYS A 22 3.07 -15.45 -12.84
N PHE A 23 3.91 -15.13 -13.82
CA PHE A 23 5.20 -15.78 -13.98
C PHE A 23 6.30 -14.88 -13.42
N VAL A 24 7.15 -15.47 -12.59
CA VAL A 24 8.17 -14.78 -11.81
C VAL A 24 9.55 -15.21 -12.30
N LYS A 25 10.49 -14.26 -12.36
CA LYS A 25 11.90 -14.46 -12.70
C LYS A 25 12.81 -13.97 -11.56
N ASN A 26 14.09 -14.32 -11.64
CA ASN A 26 15.17 -13.81 -10.78
C ASN A 26 15.02 -14.12 -9.28
N MET A 27 14.22 -15.10 -8.90
CA MET A 27 14.12 -15.58 -7.51
C MET A 27 14.92 -16.86 -7.26
N PHE A 28 14.99 -17.72 -8.26
CA PHE A 28 15.69 -19.00 -8.26
C PHE A 28 16.48 -19.13 -9.56
N ASN A 29 17.51 -19.96 -9.56
CA ASN A 29 18.38 -20.18 -10.70
C ASN A 29 18.02 -21.45 -11.49
N SER A 30 17.46 -22.46 -10.80
CA SER A 30 17.18 -23.78 -11.38
C SER A 30 15.73 -24.24 -11.15
N GLU A 31 15.26 -25.18 -11.95
CA GLU A 31 13.93 -25.78 -11.79
C GLU A 31 13.85 -26.67 -10.54
N LEU A 32 14.97 -27.29 -10.15
CA LEU A 32 15.08 -28.09 -8.92
C LEU A 32 14.89 -27.23 -7.67
N GLU A 33 15.44 -26.02 -7.66
CA GLU A 33 15.18 -25.04 -6.59
C GLU A 33 13.70 -24.70 -6.52
N VAL A 34 13.06 -24.40 -7.64
CA VAL A 34 11.63 -24.12 -7.67
C VAL A 34 10.83 -25.30 -7.14
N ALA A 35 11.13 -26.52 -7.58
CA ALA A 35 10.45 -27.75 -7.16
C ALA A 35 10.50 -27.91 -5.62
N ARG A 36 11.65 -27.61 -5.01
CA ARG A 36 11.81 -27.63 -3.54
C ARG A 36 10.91 -26.61 -2.82
N TYR A 37 10.60 -25.50 -3.48
CA TYR A 37 9.75 -24.43 -2.94
C TYR A 37 8.34 -24.43 -3.55
N GLU A 38 7.91 -25.50 -4.22
CA GLU A 38 6.53 -25.63 -4.67
C GLU A 38 5.56 -25.60 -3.48
N GLY A 39 4.45 -24.87 -3.61
CA GLY A 39 3.53 -24.64 -2.51
C GLY A 39 3.98 -23.58 -1.49
N ALA A 40 5.20 -23.04 -1.60
CA ALA A 40 5.67 -22.01 -0.66
C ALA A 40 4.85 -20.72 -0.76
N ALA A 41 4.64 -20.07 0.39
CA ALA A 41 3.89 -18.84 0.49
C ALA A 41 4.71 -17.63 0.02
N LEU A 42 4.15 -16.87 -0.92
CA LEU A 42 4.71 -15.63 -1.42
C LEU A 42 3.95 -14.43 -0.86
N ARG A 43 4.65 -13.30 -0.77
CA ARG A 43 4.08 -11.98 -0.50
C ARG A 43 4.70 -10.95 -1.41
N THR A 44 3.91 -9.98 -1.84
CA THR A 44 4.44 -8.79 -2.54
C THR A 44 4.66 -7.64 -1.58
N VAL A 45 5.44 -6.64 -1.99
CA VAL A 45 5.59 -5.38 -1.23
C VAL A 45 4.24 -4.67 -1.05
N SER A 46 3.33 -4.81 -2.02
CA SER A 46 1.95 -4.32 -1.97
C SER A 46 1.04 -5.11 -1.01
N GLY A 47 1.51 -6.21 -0.42
CA GLY A 47 0.81 -6.98 0.60
C GLY A 47 -0.02 -8.17 0.08
N ILE A 48 -0.06 -8.39 -1.24
CA ILE A 48 -0.85 -9.44 -1.88
C ILE A 48 -0.25 -10.82 -1.55
N ARG A 49 -1.07 -11.78 -1.09
CA ARG A 49 -0.62 -13.17 -0.89
C ARG A 49 -0.55 -13.91 -2.20
N GLY A 50 0.41 -14.81 -2.28
CA GLY A 50 0.46 -15.80 -3.35
C GLY A 50 1.11 -17.09 -2.91
N MET A 51 1.24 -17.99 -3.88
CA MET A 51 1.83 -19.31 -3.70
C MET A 51 2.55 -19.73 -4.97
N ILE A 52 3.72 -20.34 -4.82
CA ILE A 52 4.45 -20.98 -5.94
C ILE A 52 3.65 -22.21 -6.38
N LYS A 53 3.38 -22.33 -7.68
CA LYS A 53 2.63 -23.46 -8.22
C LYS A 53 3.49 -24.48 -8.92
N LYS A 54 4.21 -24.10 -9.97
CA LYS A 54 5.04 -25.04 -10.74
C LYS A 54 6.18 -24.30 -11.43
N ALA A 55 7.32 -24.96 -11.58
CA ALA A 55 8.40 -24.51 -12.46
C ALA A 55 7.92 -24.37 -13.91
N VAL A 56 8.46 -23.39 -14.62
CA VAL A 56 8.32 -23.28 -16.07
C VAL A 56 9.39 -24.16 -16.70
N SER A 57 9.00 -25.08 -17.58
CA SER A 57 9.94 -25.94 -18.29
C SER A 57 10.90 -25.12 -19.16
N ASN A 58 12.19 -25.49 -19.13
CA ASN A 58 13.31 -24.76 -19.73
C ASN A 58 13.42 -23.30 -19.24
N GLY A 59 12.92 -23.04 -18.04
CA GLY A 59 12.69 -21.71 -17.50
C GLY A 59 13.87 -21.09 -16.76
N LYS A 60 14.97 -21.85 -16.51
CA LYS A 60 16.12 -21.43 -15.69
C LYS A 60 15.68 -20.79 -14.35
N GLY A 61 14.88 -21.50 -13.56
CA GLY A 61 14.38 -21.03 -12.27
C GLY A 61 13.16 -20.09 -12.33
N LYS A 62 12.60 -19.83 -13.52
CA LYS A 62 11.28 -19.19 -13.66
C LYS A 62 10.18 -20.13 -13.23
N PHE A 63 9.13 -19.56 -12.64
CA PHE A 63 7.99 -20.35 -12.16
C PHE A 63 6.67 -19.60 -12.31
N ARG A 64 5.59 -20.38 -12.29
CA ARG A 64 4.22 -19.89 -12.21
C ARG A 64 3.81 -19.79 -10.75
N ALA A 65 3.25 -18.65 -10.38
CA ALA A 65 2.61 -18.41 -9.09
C ALA A 65 1.18 -17.90 -9.24
N THR A 66 0.38 -18.16 -8.22
CA THR A 66 -0.99 -17.65 -8.09
C THR A 66 -1.04 -16.63 -6.97
N PHE A 67 -1.80 -15.55 -7.15
CA PHE A 67 -1.98 -14.46 -6.19
C PHE A 67 -3.47 -14.16 -5.98
N GLU A 68 -3.80 -13.52 -4.86
CA GLU A 68 -5.17 -13.11 -4.52
C GLU A 68 -5.75 -12.09 -5.51
N ASP A 69 -4.91 -11.14 -5.95
CA ASP A 69 -5.26 -10.08 -6.89
C ASP A 69 -4.18 -9.93 -7.96
N LYS A 70 -4.52 -9.17 -9.00
CA LYS A 70 -3.64 -8.89 -10.13
C LYS A 70 -2.46 -8.04 -9.71
N LEU A 71 -1.26 -8.58 -9.94
CA LEU A 71 0.00 -7.86 -9.71
C LEU A 71 0.25 -6.78 -10.77
N LEU A 72 1.11 -5.83 -10.43
CA LEU A 72 1.73 -4.92 -11.38
C LEU A 72 3.12 -5.45 -11.77
N LEU A 73 3.59 -5.11 -12.98
CA LEU A 73 4.95 -5.46 -13.39
C LEU A 73 6.04 -4.77 -12.55
N SER A 74 5.68 -3.68 -11.85
CA SER A 74 6.57 -2.98 -10.92
C SER A 74 6.60 -3.56 -9.50
N ASP A 75 5.78 -4.58 -9.21
CA ASP A 75 5.78 -5.19 -7.88
C ASP A 75 7.03 -6.04 -7.66
N ILE A 76 7.51 -6.06 -6.42
CA ILE A 76 8.57 -6.96 -5.97
C ILE A 76 7.91 -8.08 -5.17
N ILE A 77 8.21 -9.32 -5.55
CA ILE A 77 7.67 -10.54 -4.95
C ILE A 77 8.77 -11.14 -4.07
N PHE A 78 8.43 -11.61 -2.87
CA PHE A 78 9.40 -12.29 -2.02
C PHE A 78 8.82 -13.50 -1.29
N CYS A 79 9.65 -14.52 -1.12
CA CYS A 79 9.44 -15.64 -0.21
C CYS A 79 10.19 -15.39 1.09
N ARG A 80 9.54 -15.57 2.24
CA ARG A 80 10.17 -15.43 3.56
C ARG A 80 10.69 -16.79 4.00
N ALA A 81 11.99 -16.89 4.23
CA ALA A 81 12.67 -18.07 4.75
C ALA A 81 13.43 -17.72 6.03
N TRP A 82 13.87 -18.76 6.74
CA TRP A 82 14.67 -18.65 7.96
C TRP A 82 15.86 -19.60 7.83
N VAL A 83 17.07 -19.06 8.00
CA VAL A 83 18.32 -19.80 7.89
C VAL A 83 18.88 -19.98 9.30
N PRO A 84 19.25 -21.21 9.72
CA PRO A 84 19.91 -21.40 11.00
C PRO A 84 21.28 -20.73 11.01
N VAL A 85 21.62 -20.04 12.10
CA VAL A 85 22.91 -19.38 12.29
C VAL A 85 23.58 -19.97 13.51
N ASN A 86 24.78 -20.52 13.31
CA ASN A 86 25.60 -21.02 14.40
C ASN A 86 26.47 -19.88 14.95
N PRO A 87 26.42 -19.59 16.26
CA PRO A 87 27.32 -18.62 16.85
C PRO A 87 28.75 -19.17 16.85
N GLU A 88 29.72 -18.29 16.59
CA GLU A 88 31.14 -18.63 16.71
C GLU A 88 31.48 -18.88 18.18
N LYS A 89 32.16 -20.00 18.44
CA LYS A 89 32.59 -20.39 19.79
C LYS A 89 33.95 -19.78 20.06
N LEU A 90 33.97 -18.52 20.48
CA LEU A 90 35.19 -17.83 20.92
C LEU A 90 35.10 -17.58 22.43
N PHE A 91 36.14 -17.96 23.17
CA PHE A 91 36.27 -17.70 24.59
C PHE A 91 37.67 -17.21 24.90
N ASN A 92 37.77 -15.92 25.26
CA ASN A 92 39.02 -15.28 25.65
C ASN A 92 38.86 -14.79 27.10
N PRO A 93 39.41 -15.50 28.10
CA PRO A 93 39.36 -15.02 29.48
C PRO A 93 40.22 -13.76 29.63
N VAL A 94 39.74 -12.81 30.43
CA VAL A 94 40.51 -11.59 30.75
C VAL A 94 41.44 -11.91 31.91
N LEU A 95 42.75 -11.92 31.66
CA LEU A 95 43.78 -12.33 32.62
C LEU A 95 44.58 -11.14 33.15
N SER A 96 43.92 -10.01 33.42
CA SER A 96 44.56 -8.74 33.77
C SER A 96 45.47 -8.79 35.01
N LEU A 97 45.19 -9.65 35.99
CA LEU A 97 46.02 -9.80 37.20
C LEU A 97 47.26 -10.67 36.99
N LEU A 98 47.30 -11.46 35.92
CA LEU A 98 48.45 -12.30 35.55
C LEU A 98 49.44 -11.55 34.64
N GLU A 99 49.13 -10.31 34.25
CA GLU A 99 49.99 -9.48 33.41
C GLU A 99 51.13 -8.85 34.22
N ASN A 100 52.38 -9.01 33.73
CA ASN A 100 53.57 -8.42 34.35
C ASN A 100 53.57 -6.89 34.22
N ARG A 101 53.14 -6.17 35.26
CA ARG A 101 53.12 -4.68 35.34
C ARG A 101 54.47 -3.98 35.10
N LYS A 102 55.59 -4.71 35.06
CA LYS A 102 56.95 -4.17 34.86
C LYS A 102 57.34 -3.98 33.39
N VAL A 103 56.56 -4.50 32.44
CA VAL A 103 56.82 -4.30 31.02
C VAL A 103 56.11 -3.03 30.56
N LYS A 104 56.87 -2.11 29.93
CA LYS A 104 56.42 -0.77 29.48
C LYS A 104 55.03 -0.83 28.81
N GLU A 105 54.19 0.17 29.11
CA GLU A 105 52.77 0.33 28.67
C GLU A 105 52.50 0.13 27.16
N SER A 106 53.53 0.16 26.32
CA SER A 106 53.45 -0.01 24.86
C SER A 106 53.54 -1.46 24.37
N ALA A 107 54.04 -2.42 25.17
CA ALA A 107 54.36 -3.76 24.69
C ALA A 107 53.33 -4.84 25.08
N ILE A 108 52.48 -4.60 26.08
CA ILE A 108 51.49 -5.59 26.55
C ILE A 108 50.17 -4.87 26.84
N LYS A 109 49.39 -4.55 25.81
CA LYS A 109 47.94 -4.51 25.97
C LYS A 109 47.45 -5.93 25.71
N PRO A 110 46.62 -6.55 26.56
CA PRO A 110 45.95 -7.79 26.17
C PRO A 110 45.36 -7.58 24.79
N THR A 111 45.72 -8.43 23.84
CA THR A 111 45.19 -8.37 22.47
C THR A 111 43.74 -8.81 22.50
N LEU A 112 42.90 -7.97 23.11
CA LEU A 112 41.46 -8.06 23.05
C LEU A 112 41.06 -7.96 21.59
N MET A 113 39.97 -8.67 21.24
CA MET A 113 39.47 -8.65 19.88
C MET A 113 39.10 -7.21 19.50
N LYS A 114 39.79 -6.68 18.48
CA LYS A 114 39.49 -5.35 17.95
C LYS A 114 38.08 -5.31 17.39
N THR A 115 37.41 -4.19 17.56
CA THR A 115 36.09 -3.98 16.96
C THR A 115 36.20 -3.90 15.43
N VAL A 116 35.13 -4.21 14.72
CA VAL A 116 35.08 -4.08 13.25
C VAL A 116 35.39 -2.66 12.79
N GLY A 117 35.04 -1.64 13.58
CA GLY A 117 35.36 -0.24 13.31
C GLY A 117 36.86 0.06 13.38
N GLN A 118 37.54 -0.38 14.45
CA GLN A 118 38.99 -0.23 14.60
C GLN A 118 39.74 -0.95 13.48
N LEU A 119 39.39 -2.21 13.20
CA LEU A 119 40.00 -3.00 12.12
C LEU A 119 39.88 -2.32 10.76
N ARG A 120 38.75 -1.66 10.49
CA ARG A 120 38.55 -0.93 9.25
C ARG A 120 39.35 0.36 9.18
N SER A 121 39.38 1.11 10.27
CA SER A 121 40.17 2.35 10.38
C SER A 121 41.67 2.07 10.16
N GLU A 122 42.22 1.05 10.82
CA GLU A 122 43.63 0.65 10.68
C GLU A 122 43.98 0.15 9.27
N ARG A 123 43.04 -0.55 8.61
CA ARG A 123 43.22 -1.07 7.25
C ARG A 123 42.79 -0.08 6.16
N GLY A 124 42.32 1.12 6.51
CA GLY A 124 41.80 2.09 5.55
C GLY A 124 40.57 1.61 4.76
N LEU A 125 39.76 0.70 5.31
CA LEU A 125 38.61 0.11 4.62
C LEU A 125 37.32 0.90 4.89
N ALA A 126 36.62 1.27 3.81
CA ALA A 126 35.31 1.90 3.92
C ALA A 126 34.22 0.96 4.44
N ILE A 127 33.18 1.53 5.05
CA ILE A 127 31.99 0.78 5.49
C ILE A 127 31.17 0.38 4.25
N PRO A 128 30.90 -0.92 4.00
CA PRO A 128 30.11 -1.36 2.87
C PRO A 128 28.67 -0.88 3.08
N ARG A 129 28.17 -0.10 2.14
CA ARG A 129 26.81 0.45 2.15
C ARG A 129 26.16 0.15 0.81
N ASN A 130 24.99 -0.50 0.85
CA ASN A 130 24.20 -0.72 -0.36
C ASN A 130 23.33 0.51 -0.64
N ASN A 131 23.51 1.14 -1.81
CA ASN A 131 22.80 2.35 -2.24
C ASN A 131 21.28 2.15 -2.35
N ASP A 132 20.83 0.93 -2.63
CA ASP A 132 19.40 0.58 -2.74
C ASP A 132 18.74 0.37 -1.36
N SER A 133 19.54 0.16 -0.32
CA SER A 133 19.05 0.02 1.07
C SER A 133 18.89 1.37 1.76
N VAL A 134 19.39 2.45 1.17
CA VAL A 134 19.28 3.80 1.73
C VAL A 134 17.89 4.35 1.50
N TYR A 135 17.17 4.69 2.57
CA TYR A 135 15.87 5.34 2.48
C TYR A 135 15.97 6.70 1.77
N ARG A 136 15.00 6.96 0.90
CA ARG A 136 14.87 8.22 0.15
C ARG A 136 13.43 8.73 0.25
N ALA A 137 13.26 10.04 0.15
CA ALA A 137 11.93 10.63 0.04
C ALA A 137 11.28 10.22 -1.29
N ILE A 138 10.03 9.75 -1.24
CA ILE A 138 9.27 9.27 -2.40
C ILE A 138 8.11 10.23 -2.67
N ASP A 139 8.15 10.95 -3.79
CA ASP A 139 7.02 11.76 -4.25
C ASP A 139 6.00 10.88 -5.00
N ARG A 140 4.75 10.86 -4.52
CA ARG A 140 3.69 9.99 -5.07
C ARG A 140 2.67 10.81 -5.85
N LYS A 141 2.65 10.62 -7.16
CA LYS A 141 1.63 11.22 -8.03
C LYS A 141 0.24 10.68 -7.68
N PRO A 142 -0.82 11.52 -7.71
CA PRO A 142 -2.18 11.06 -7.43
C PRO A 142 -2.66 10.06 -8.49
N LYS A 143 -3.07 8.88 -8.05
CA LYS A 143 -3.55 7.80 -8.93
C LYS A 143 -4.95 8.13 -9.47
N LYS A 144 -5.06 8.33 -10.78
CA LYS A 144 -6.34 8.48 -11.48
C LYS A 144 -6.68 7.17 -12.18
N PHE A 145 -7.81 6.57 -11.84
CA PHE A 145 -8.27 5.33 -12.46
C PHE A 145 -9.00 5.60 -13.77
N ASN A 146 -8.98 4.61 -14.67
CA ASN A 146 -9.76 4.66 -15.90
C ASN A 146 -11.26 4.64 -15.59
N LYS A 147 -12.05 5.26 -16.46
CA LYS A 147 -13.51 5.23 -16.36
C LYS A 147 -14.02 3.80 -16.59
N LEU A 148 -15.16 3.46 -15.98
CA LEU A 148 -15.83 2.19 -16.21
C LEU A 148 -16.23 2.04 -17.68
N LYS A 149 -15.81 0.93 -18.30
CA LYS A 149 -16.17 0.56 -19.68
C LYS A 149 -17.06 -0.67 -19.63
N ILE A 150 -18.32 -0.52 -20.06
CA ILE A 150 -19.28 -1.62 -20.11
C ILE A 150 -19.11 -2.35 -21.45
N PRO A 151 -19.04 -3.69 -21.47
CA PRO A 151 -19.07 -4.44 -22.71
C PRO A 151 -20.36 -4.22 -23.50
N ASN A 152 -20.27 -4.06 -24.83
CA ASN A 152 -21.43 -3.80 -25.69
C ASN A 152 -22.52 -4.88 -25.57
N SER A 153 -22.12 -6.13 -25.34
CA SER A 153 -23.04 -7.27 -25.16
C SER A 153 -23.91 -7.16 -23.91
N ILE A 154 -23.39 -6.53 -22.85
CA ILE A 154 -24.14 -6.26 -21.63
C ILE A 154 -25.00 -5.02 -21.86
N GLU A 155 -24.42 -3.96 -22.43
CA GLU A 155 -25.10 -2.70 -22.68
C GLU A 155 -26.39 -2.86 -23.51
N SER A 156 -26.36 -3.73 -24.53
CA SER A 156 -27.53 -4.00 -25.38
C SER A 156 -28.66 -4.73 -24.66
N LYS A 157 -28.33 -5.54 -23.64
CA LYS A 157 -29.29 -6.32 -22.85
C LYS A 157 -29.84 -5.56 -21.64
N LEU A 158 -29.27 -4.39 -21.32
CA LEU A 158 -29.74 -3.60 -20.18
C LEU A 158 -31.16 -3.07 -20.44
N PRO A 159 -32.04 -3.08 -19.41
CA PRO A 159 -33.32 -2.39 -19.48
C PRO A 159 -33.14 -0.92 -19.87
N TYR A 160 -34.12 -0.38 -20.60
CA TYR A 160 -34.04 1.00 -21.14
C TYR A 160 -33.72 2.05 -20.06
N ALA A 161 -34.30 1.92 -18.86
CA ALA A 161 -34.06 2.84 -17.75
C ALA A 161 -32.60 2.85 -17.25
N SER A 162 -31.94 1.68 -17.26
CA SER A 162 -30.57 1.51 -16.76
C SER A 162 -29.50 1.65 -17.84
N ARG A 163 -29.91 1.69 -19.11
CA ARG A 163 -28.98 1.79 -20.24
C ARG A 163 -28.29 3.17 -20.25
N PRO A 164 -26.96 3.23 -20.26
CA PRO A 164 -26.25 4.50 -20.22
C PRO A 164 -26.48 5.29 -21.52
N LYS A 165 -26.91 6.55 -21.39
CA LYS A 165 -27.10 7.45 -22.53
C LYS A 165 -25.76 8.06 -22.93
N GLN A 166 -24.90 7.27 -23.56
CA GLN A 166 -23.61 7.74 -24.07
C GLN A 166 -23.79 8.34 -25.47
N HIS A 167 -23.72 9.67 -25.57
CA HIS A 167 -23.62 10.31 -26.87
C HIS A 167 -22.22 10.08 -27.44
N ARG A 168 -22.14 9.41 -28.61
CA ARG A 168 -20.90 9.35 -29.38
C ARG A 168 -20.44 10.78 -29.67
N ALA A 169 -19.20 11.10 -29.31
CA ALA A 169 -18.61 12.37 -29.71
C ALA A 169 -18.63 12.46 -31.24
N LYS A 170 -19.24 13.51 -31.79
CA LYS A 170 -19.27 13.72 -33.24
C LYS A 170 -17.84 13.80 -33.76
N SER A 171 -17.47 12.85 -34.65
CA SER A 171 -16.15 12.80 -35.29
C SER A 171 -15.82 14.13 -35.99
N LYS A 172 -14.55 14.56 -35.95
CA LYS A 172 -14.10 15.75 -36.69
C LYS A 172 -14.36 15.64 -38.21
N LYS A 173 -14.30 14.43 -38.80
CA LYS A 173 -14.68 14.19 -40.21
C LYS A 173 -16.19 14.37 -40.47
N SER A 174 -17.03 14.03 -39.49
CA SER A 174 -18.48 14.27 -39.58
C SER A 174 -18.86 15.77 -39.46
N LYS A 175 -17.95 16.62 -38.97
CA LYS A 175 -18.13 18.08 -38.93
C LYS A 175 -17.86 18.78 -40.27
N SER A 176 -17.03 18.20 -41.15
CA SER A 176 -16.68 18.83 -42.44
C SER A 176 -17.61 18.44 -43.60
N THR A 177 -18.30 17.30 -43.53
CA THR A 177 -18.98 16.71 -44.71
C THR A 177 -20.48 17.03 -44.82
N SER A 178 -21.09 17.76 -43.88
CA SER A 178 -22.52 18.07 -43.98
C SER A 178 -22.81 19.53 -43.68
N TRP A 179 -22.99 20.32 -44.74
CA TRP A 179 -23.56 21.66 -44.67
C TRP A 179 -24.95 21.65 -44.01
N LYS A 180 -25.72 20.56 -44.18
CA LYS A 180 -27.04 20.34 -43.55
C LYS A 180 -26.97 20.21 -42.01
N ASN A 181 -25.88 19.67 -41.45
CA ASN A 181 -25.74 19.50 -40.00
C ASN A 181 -25.44 20.81 -39.24
N ASN A 182 -25.02 21.87 -39.94
CA ASN A 182 -24.78 23.20 -39.36
C ASN A 182 -26.05 24.08 -39.34
N LEU A 183 -27.11 23.68 -40.05
CA LEU A 183 -28.31 24.51 -40.25
C LEU A 183 -29.38 24.32 -39.15
N ALA A 184 -29.48 23.13 -38.55
CA ALA A 184 -30.66 22.72 -37.79
C ALA A 184 -30.52 22.72 -36.24
N GLY A 185 -29.61 23.52 -35.66
CA GLY A 185 -29.60 23.72 -34.19
C GLY A 185 -28.23 23.77 -33.51
N THR A 186 -27.14 23.67 -34.26
CA THR A 186 -25.84 24.16 -33.77
C THR A 186 -25.83 25.66 -33.91
N LYS A 187 -25.95 26.39 -32.79
CA LYS A 187 -25.83 27.86 -32.74
C LYS A 187 -24.69 28.30 -33.67
N LYS A 188 -24.95 29.21 -34.62
CA LYS A 188 -23.94 29.78 -35.52
C LYS A 188 -22.76 30.23 -34.65
N ALA A 189 -21.55 29.72 -34.93
CA ALA A 189 -20.40 29.96 -34.08
C ALA A 189 -19.95 31.42 -34.23
N VAL A 190 -20.19 32.25 -33.21
CA VAL A 190 -19.72 33.63 -33.15
C VAL A 190 -18.23 33.62 -32.84
N VAL A 191 -17.42 34.25 -33.69
CA VAL A 191 -15.98 34.38 -33.47
C VAL A 191 -15.73 35.53 -32.50
N LEU A 192 -15.17 35.22 -31.33
CA LEU A 192 -14.86 36.21 -30.29
C LEU A 192 -13.74 37.15 -30.73
N SER A 193 -13.87 38.43 -30.37
CA SER A 193 -12.82 39.43 -30.53
C SER A 193 -11.60 39.11 -29.65
N LYS A 194 -10.43 39.72 -29.94
CA LYS A 194 -9.20 39.48 -29.15
C LYS A 194 -9.38 39.86 -27.67
N HIS A 195 -10.13 40.92 -27.40
CA HIS A 195 -10.43 41.36 -26.03
C HIS A 195 -11.37 40.37 -25.33
N GLU A 196 -12.47 39.96 -25.97
CA GLU A 196 -13.40 38.97 -25.43
C GLU A 196 -12.73 37.63 -25.14
N LYS A 197 -11.78 37.19 -25.97
CA LYS A 197 -10.96 36.00 -25.70
C LYS A 197 -10.17 36.16 -24.41
N LYS A 198 -9.53 37.32 -24.19
CA LYS A 198 -8.80 37.60 -22.94
C LYS A 198 -9.74 37.57 -21.73
N VAL A 199 -10.90 38.23 -21.81
CA VAL A 199 -11.91 38.23 -20.75
C VAL A 199 -12.40 36.81 -20.46
N TYR A 200 -12.69 36.03 -21.49
CA TYR A 200 -13.11 34.64 -21.37
C TYR A 200 -12.03 33.79 -20.67
N THR A 201 -10.77 33.91 -21.10
CA THR A 201 -9.66 33.18 -20.46
C THR A 201 -9.50 33.57 -18.99
N LEU A 202 -9.64 34.85 -18.65
CA LEU A 202 -9.58 35.33 -17.28
C LEU A 202 -10.72 34.76 -16.44
N MET A 203 -11.96 34.80 -16.94
CA MET A 203 -13.11 34.21 -16.26
C MET A 203 -12.95 32.70 -16.09
N GLN A 204 -12.39 31.99 -17.07
CA GLN A 204 -12.10 30.56 -16.96
C GLN A 204 -11.08 30.28 -15.84
N GLN A 205 -9.98 31.04 -15.79
CA GLN A 205 -8.96 30.91 -14.75
C GLN A 205 -9.51 31.20 -13.36
N LEU A 206 -10.30 32.26 -13.21
CA LEU A 206 -10.94 32.63 -11.94
C LEU A 206 -11.89 31.52 -11.47
N ASN A 207 -12.70 30.98 -12.38
CA ASN A 207 -13.59 29.86 -12.09
C ASN A 207 -12.84 28.58 -11.72
N THR A 208 -11.71 28.27 -12.36
CA THR A 208 -10.88 27.11 -11.96
C THR A 208 -10.28 27.29 -10.58
N VAL A 209 -9.74 28.48 -10.26
CA VAL A 209 -9.18 28.78 -8.94
C VAL A 209 -10.27 28.70 -7.86
N ARG A 210 -11.46 29.24 -8.12
CA ARG A 210 -12.61 29.16 -7.20
C ARG A 210 -13.00 27.71 -6.95
N LYS A 211 -13.12 26.88 -8.00
CA LYS A 211 -13.46 25.45 -7.87
C LYS A 211 -12.41 24.70 -7.04
N ASP A 212 -11.13 24.93 -7.27
CA ASP A 212 -10.06 24.30 -6.50
C ASP A 212 -10.06 24.74 -5.04
N LYS A 213 -10.31 26.03 -4.76
CA LYS A 213 -10.43 26.54 -3.38
C LYS A 213 -11.62 25.92 -2.64
N VAL A 214 -12.78 25.83 -3.30
CA VAL A 214 -13.98 25.19 -2.73
C VAL A 214 -13.72 23.70 -2.50
N LYS A 215 -13.10 23.00 -3.45
CA LYS A 215 -12.74 21.59 -3.32
C LYS A 215 -11.81 21.35 -2.13
N LYS A 216 -10.70 22.10 -2.03
CA LYS A 216 -9.76 22.03 -0.89
C LYS A 216 -10.45 22.30 0.45
N ARG A 217 -11.36 23.28 0.51
CA ARG A 217 -12.15 23.57 1.72
C ARG A 217 -13.08 22.41 2.08
N SER A 218 -13.73 21.80 1.09
CA SER A 218 -14.63 20.67 1.30
C SER A 218 -13.89 19.41 1.76
N GLU A 219 -12.70 19.15 1.23
CA GLU A 219 -11.83 18.03 1.62
C GLU A 219 -11.38 18.20 3.08
N LYS A 220 -10.86 19.38 3.46
CA LYS A 220 -10.51 19.70 4.84
C LYS A 220 -11.69 19.58 5.81
N ARG A 221 -12.91 19.97 5.38
CA ARG A 221 -14.12 19.82 6.21
C ARG A 221 -14.47 18.34 6.41
N LYS A 222 -14.36 17.51 5.37
CA LYS A 222 -14.59 16.05 5.46
C LYS A 222 -13.57 15.37 6.38
N GLU A 223 -12.30 15.76 6.29
CA GLU A 223 -11.25 15.27 7.18
C GLU A 223 -11.58 15.56 8.66
N LYS A 224 -11.89 16.83 8.98
CA LYS A 224 -12.30 17.23 10.34
C LYS A 224 -13.56 16.51 10.83
N MET A 225 -14.55 16.34 9.94
CA MET A 225 -15.79 15.65 10.28
C MET A 225 -15.53 14.16 10.57
N ALA A 226 -14.70 13.49 9.78
CA ALA A 226 -14.31 12.11 10.01
C ALA A 226 -13.51 11.93 11.31
N GLU A 227 -12.64 12.88 11.66
CA GLU A 227 -11.95 12.88 12.96
C GLU A 227 -12.93 13.05 14.12
N TYR A 228 -13.89 13.97 14.00
CA TYR A 228 -14.93 14.17 15.01
C TYR A 228 -15.82 12.94 15.17
N GLU A 229 -16.27 12.31 14.08
CA GLU A 229 -17.05 11.07 14.13
C GLU A 229 -16.27 9.92 14.79
N LYS A 230 -14.96 9.80 14.52
CA LYS A 230 -14.11 8.82 15.22
C LYS A 230 -14.04 9.08 16.71
N LYS A 231 -13.88 10.35 17.13
CA LYS A 231 -13.86 10.73 18.55
C LYS A 231 -15.20 10.42 19.21
N LYS A 232 -16.30 10.89 18.62
CA LYS A 232 -17.67 10.66 19.11
C LYS A 232 -17.99 9.17 19.23
N THR A 233 -17.69 8.37 18.22
CA THR A 233 -17.91 6.91 18.28
C THR A 233 -17.03 6.23 19.34
N SER A 234 -15.80 6.71 19.57
CA SER A 234 -14.94 6.19 20.64
C SER A 234 -15.48 6.54 22.03
N GLU A 235 -16.00 7.75 22.22
CA GLU A 235 -16.65 8.20 23.46
C GLU A 235 -17.95 7.44 23.70
N GLU A 236 -18.80 7.29 22.69
CA GLU A 236 -20.03 6.50 22.77
C GLU A 236 -19.72 5.05 23.17
N LYS A 237 -18.67 4.42 22.62
CA LYS A 237 -18.24 3.08 23.02
C LYS A 237 -17.73 3.02 24.46
N LYS A 238 -17.01 4.05 24.93
CA LYS A 238 -16.54 4.14 26.33
C LYS A 238 -17.70 4.25 27.32
N PHE A 239 -18.72 5.06 27.00
CA PHE A 239 -19.87 5.30 27.87
C PHE A 239 -21.06 4.32 27.65
N ALA A 240 -21.03 3.50 26.61
CA ALA A 240 -22.04 2.48 26.34
C ALA A 240 -22.32 1.50 27.51
N PRO A 241 -21.31 0.95 28.22
CA PRO A 241 -21.57 0.06 29.35
C PRO A 241 -22.27 0.78 30.50
N GLN A 242 -21.80 1.99 30.86
CA GLN A 242 -22.41 2.80 31.93
C GLN A 242 -23.87 3.15 31.60
N LYS A 243 -24.14 3.63 30.37
CA LYS A 243 -25.51 3.91 29.91
C LYS A 243 -26.41 2.67 29.92
N LYS A 244 -25.85 1.48 29.63
CA LYS A 244 -26.58 0.21 29.69
C LYS A 244 -26.90 -0.17 31.15
N GLU A 245 -25.98 0.03 32.06
CA GLU A 245 -26.19 -0.21 33.50
C GLU A 245 -27.19 0.77 34.11
N GLU A 246 -27.07 2.06 33.83
CA GLU A 246 -28.03 3.09 34.24
C GLU A 246 -29.43 2.78 33.72
N ARG A 247 -29.56 2.39 32.45
CA ARG A 247 -30.82 1.99 31.85
C ARG A 247 -31.42 0.78 32.58
N LYS A 248 -30.62 -0.26 32.86
CA LYS A 248 -31.07 -1.42 33.65
C LYS A 248 -31.52 -1.02 35.05
N ARG A 249 -30.79 -0.12 35.72
CA ARG A 249 -31.12 0.38 37.06
C ARG A 249 -32.44 1.16 37.04
N LYS A 250 -32.65 2.03 36.06
CA LYS A 250 -33.89 2.81 35.90
C LYS A 250 -35.11 1.89 35.73
N PHE A 251 -35.05 0.95 34.79
CA PHE A 251 -36.15 -0.01 34.59
C PHE A 251 -36.41 -0.90 35.81
N ARG A 252 -35.37 -1.26 36.57
CA ARG A 252 -35.54 -1.99 37.84
C ARG A 252 -36.33 -1.18 38.87
N MET A 253 -35.97 0.10 39.04
CA MET A 253 -36.67 1.01 39.97
C MET A 253 -38.11 1.26 39.54
N GLU A 254 -38.35 1.48 38.25
CA GLU A 254 -39.70 1.65 37.68
C GLU A 254 -40.57 0.40 37.90
N GLY A 255 -40.03 -0.81 37.65
CA GLY A 255 -40.76 -2.05 37.90
C GLY A 255 -41.08 -2.30 39.38
N LEU A 256 -40.18 -1.91 40.30
CA LEU A 256 -40.44 -1.96 41.74
C LEU A 256 -41.52 -0.95 42.16
N ALA A 257 -41.48 0.28 41.62
CA ALA A 257 -42.46 1.31 41.88
C ALA A 257 -43.86 0.93 41.35
N GLU A 258 -43.95 0.34 40.16
CA GLU A 258 -45.22 -0.18 39.62
C GLU A 258 -45.78 -1.33 40.46
N LYS A 259 -44.94 -2.28 40.91
CA LYS A 259 -45.36 -3.33 41.84
C LYS A 259 -45.87 -2.75 43.15
N GLY A 260 -45.18 -1.74 43.71
CA GLY A 260 -45.62 -1.04 44.92
C GLY A 260 -46.96 -0.31 44.75
N LYS A 261 -47.19 0.32 43.59
CA LYS A 261 -48.49 0.93 43.26
C LYS A 261 -49.59 -0.12 43.14
N LYS A 262 -49.34 -1.25 42.46
CA LYS A 262 -50.30 -2.36 42.34
C LYS A 262 -50.62 -3.01 43.70
N ALA A 263 -49.67 -3.06 44.63
CA ALA A 263 -49.87 -3.56 45.98
C ALA A 263 -50.64 -2.59 46.90
N LYS A 264 -50.62 -1.28 46.62
CA LYS A 264 -51.40 -0.27 47.37
C LYS A 264 -52.84 -0.09 46.88
N VAL A 265 -53.12 -0.50 45.64
CA VAL A 265 -54.46 -0.44 45.01
C VAL A 265 -55.27 -1.71 45.32
N ARG A 266 -54.66 -2.70 45.99
CA ARG A 266 -55.24 -3.99 46.33
C ARG A 266 -55.38 -4.10 47.84
#